data_AF-A0A2J0UCH1-F1
#
_entry.id   AF-A0A2J0UCH1-F1
#
_cell.length_a   1.000
_cell.length_b   1.000
_cell.length_c   1.000
_cell.angle_alpha   90.00
_cell.angle_beta   90.00
_cell.angle_gamma   90.00
#
_symmetry.space_group_name_H-M   'P 1'
#
loop_
_entity.id
_entity.type
_entity.pdbx_description
1 polymer ?
#
loop_
_entity_poly.entity_id
_entity_poly.type
_entity_poly.pdbx_seq_one_letter_code
_entity_poly.pdbx_strand_id
1 'polypeptide(L)'
;MRAAGKAWISVAVLVAGIALLPGLLYLLGLALVEGRPKPADRAPSGVAACSSEPRTGYQPMNPWRFAAQLFGKDAMQKKVPEVEREAYWVARRHLWRQPRHGMLRWQLSGTALTIWITRHWSAAQIADTAKKEDFCQAWSRPRGPGGPR
;
A
#
# COMPACT_ATOMS: atom_id res chain seq x y z
N MET A 1 -8.64 3.29 -46.38
CA MET A 1 -8.22 2.26 -45.39
C MET A 1 -7.05 2.65 -44.47
N ARG A 2 -6.20 3.64 -44.81
CA ARG A 2 -5.03 4.02 -43.96
C ARG A 2 -5.35 4.74 -42.64
N ALA A 3 -6.47 5.48 -42.58
CA ALA A 3 -6.87 6.23 -41.38
C ALA A 3 -7.39 5.31 -40.26
N ALA A 4 -8.18 4.30 -40.61
CA ALA A 4 -8.69 3.30 -39.66
C ALA A 4 -7.54 2.50 -39.01
N GLY A 5 -6.52 2.11 -39.78
CA GLY A 5 -5.34 1.42 -39.25
C GLY A 5 -4.54 2.28 -38.26
N LYS A 6 -4.35 3.57 -38.56
CA LYS A 6 -3.69 4.51 -37.63
C LYS A 6 -4.51 4.76 -36.35
N ALA A 7 -5.84 4.82 -36.45
CA ALA A 7 -6.72 4.96 -35.30
C ALA A 7 -6.61 3.75 -34.36
N TRP A 8 -6.62 2.53 -34.90
CA TRP A 8 -6.44 1.31 -34.12
C TRP A 8 -5.08 1.23 -33.43
N ILE A 9 -4.00 1.65 -34.11
CA ILE A 9 -2.67 1.73 -33.50
C ILE A 9 -2.67 2.73 -32.34
N SER A 10 -3.27 3.91 -32.52
CA SER A 10 -3.36 4.91 -31.45
C SER A 10 -4.15 4.40 -30.24
N VAL A 11 -5.25 3.69 -30.47
CA VAL A 11 -6.04 3.07 -29.40
C VAL A 11 -5.22 1.97 -28.70
N ALA A 12 -4.53 1.12 -29.44
CA ALA A 12 -3.69 0.06 -28.86
C ALA A 12 -2.57 0.64 -27.99
N VAL A 13 -1.89 1.70 -28.46
CA VAL A 13 -0.85 2.39 -27.69
C VAL A 13 -1.42 3.03 -26.43
N LEU A 14 -2.59 3.67 -26.51
CA LEU A 14 -3.25 4.27 -25.35
C LEU A 14 -3.62 3.22 -24.30
N VAL A 15 -4.23 2.10 -24.73
CA VAL A 15 -4.60 0.99 -23.83
C VAL A 15 -3.36 0.38 -23.19
N ALA A 16 -2.30 0.15 -23.96
CA ALA A 16 -1.04 -0.37 -23.43
C ALA A 16 -0.42 0.59 -22.40
N GLY A 17 -0.43 1.90 -22.68
CA GLY A 17 0.07 2.92 -21.75
C GLY A 17 -0.69 2.92 -20.42
N ILE A 18 -2.03 2.87 -20.47
CA ILE A 18 -2.87 2.80 -19.27
C ILE A 18 -2.65 1.49 -18.50
N ALA A 19 -2.52 0.37 -19.20
CA ALA A 19 -2.30 -0.94 -18.58
C ALA A 19 -0.94 -1.03 -17.86
N LEU A 20 0.09 -0.33 -18.34
CA LEU A 20 1.42 -0.30 -17.72
C LEU A 20 1.54 0.71 -16.57
N LEU A 21 0.66 1.73 -16.54
CA LEU A 21 0.73 2.85 -15.61
C LEU A 21 0.80 2.43 -14.12
N PRO A 22 0.01 1.46 -13.61
CA PRO A 22 0.08 1.06 -12.21
C PRO A 22 1.44 0.47 -11.82
N GLY A 23 2.04 -0.32 -12.72
CA GLY A 23 3.36 -0.90 -12.52
C GLY A 23 4.46 0.16 -12.54
N LEU A 24 4.41 1.10 -13.48
CA LEU A 24 5.37 2.19 -13.58
C LEU A 24 5.32 3.11 -12.36
N LEU A 25 4.13 3.48 -11.89
CA LEU A 25 3.96 4.29 -10.67
C LEU A 25 4.46 3.56 -9.42
N TYR A 26 4.25 2.24 -9.34
CA TYR A 26 4.79 1.41 -8.27
C TYR A 26 6.33 1.42 -8.27
N LEU A 27 6.97 1.22 -9.42
CA LEU A 27 8.44 1.27 -9.55
C LEU A 27 8.98 2.65 -9.22
N LEU A 28 8.35 3.71 -9.72
CA LEU A 28 8.72 5.09 -9.44
C LEU A 28 8.62 5.39 -7.94
N GLY A 29 7.50 5.05 -7.29
CA GLY A 29 7.31 5.24 -5.86
C GLY A 29 8.37 4.50 -5.05
N LEU A 30 8.73 3.27 -5.46
CA LEU A 30 9.79 2.50 -4.80
C LEU A 30 11.20 3.05 -5.00
N ALA A 31 11.50 3.65 -6.15
CA ALA A 31 12.78 4.29 -6.44
C ALA A 31 12.95 5.60 -5.65
N LEU A 32 11.85 6.25 -5.31
CA LEU A 32 11.82 7.52 -4.56
C LEU A 32 11.94 7.34 -3.03
N VAL A 33 11.83 6.11 -2.52
CA VAL A 33 12.00 5.78 -1.09
C VAL A 33 13.47 5.53 -0.80
N GLU A 34 14.00 6.17 0.25
CA GLU A 34 15.35 5.87 0.72
C GLU A 34 15.36 4.55 1.49
N GLY A 35 16.05 3.55 0.95
CA GLY A 35 16.17 2.22 1.54
C GLY A 35 14.84 1.46 1.63
N ARG A 36 14.84 0.39 2.45
CA ARG A 36 13.67 -0.44 2.72
C ARG A 36 13.52 -0.64 4.23
N PRO A 37 12.28 -0.65 4.76
CA PRO A 37 12.07 -1.08 6.13
C PRO A 37 12.51 -2.55 6.25
N LYS A 38 12.95 -2.94 7.45
CA LYS A 38 13.27 -4.33 7.78
C LYS A 38 12.17 -4.88 8.70
N PRO A 39 11.69 -6.12 8.47
CA PRO A 39 10.73 -6.75 9.36
C PRO A 39 11.36 -6.98 10.74
N ALA A 40 10.55 -7.07 11.78
CA ALA A 40 11.04 -7.48 13.10
C ALA A 40 11.58 -8.92 13.07
N ASP A 41 12.72 -9.17 13.72
CA ASP A 41 13.42 -10.47 13.73
C ASP A 41 12.73 -11.58 14.53
N ARG A 42 11.51 -11.33 15.05
CA ARG A 42 10.82 -12.26 15.95
C ARG A 42 10.13 -13.38 15.17
N ALA A 43 10.03 -14.55 15.79
CA ALA A 43 9.24 -15.66 15.26
C ALA A 43 7.81 -15.15 14.94
N PRO A 44 7.32 -15.32 13.70
CA PRO A 44 6.10 -14.66 13.26
C PRO A 44 4.90 -15.10 14.10
N SER A 45 4.29 -14.17 14.83
CA SER A 45 3.05 -14.45 15.54
C SER A 45 1.88 -14.43 14.54
N GLY A 46 1.17 -15.55 14.38
CA GLY A 46 0.07 -15.72 13.40
C GLY A 46 -1.20 -14.91 13.68
N VAL A 47 -1.10 -13.88 14.51
CA VAL A 47 -2.20 -13.06 15.04
C VAL A 47 -2.09 -11.61 14.56
N ALA A 48 -3.16 -10.83 14.70
CA ALA A 48 -3.17 -9.40 14.38
C ALA A 48 -2.32 -8.57 15.35
N ALA A 49 -1.88 -7.37 14.95
CA ALA A 49 -0.99 -6.55 15.79
C ALA A 49 -1.64 -6.16 17.13
N CYS A 50 -2.96 -5.91 17.10
CA CYS A 50 -3.74 -5.38 18.24
C CYS A 50 -4.91 -6.27 18.66
N SER A 51 -5.09 -7.42 18.00
CA SER A 51 -6.16 -8.38 18.27
C SER A 51 -5.57 -9.79 18.27
N SER A 52 -6.11 -10.66 19.11
CA SER A 52 -5.75 -12.08 19.16
C SER A 52 -6.39 -12.90 18.03
N GLU A 53 -7.04 -12.26 17.07
CA GLU A 53 -7.70 -12.94 15.95
C GLU A 53 -6.68 -13.68 15.05
N PRO A 54 -6.90 -14.97 14.77
CA PRO A 54 -6.09 -15.73 13.84
C PRO A 54 -6.14 -15.14 12.43
N ARG A 55 -4.99 -15.05 11.77
CA ARG A 55 -4.92 -14.58 10.39
C ARG A 55 -5.17 -15.70 9.40
N THR A 56 -6.36 -15.75 8.82
CA THR A 56 -6.71 -16.65 7.73
C THR A 56 -7.00 -15.88 6.45
N GLY A 57 -6.46 -16.36 5.32
CA GLY A 57 -6.88 -15.92 3.98
C GLY A 57 -6.35 -14.57 3.47
N TYR A 58 -5.30 -13.98 4.07
CA TYR A 58 -4.70 -12.77 3.51
C TYR A 58 -4.01 -13.06 2.17
N GLN A 59 -4.39 -12.32 1.13
CA GLN A 59 -3.76 -12.41 -0.18
C GLN A 59 -2.89 -11.17 -0.41
N PRO A 60 -1.60 -11.31 -0.75
CA PRO A 60 -0.69 -10.19 -0.98
C PRO A 60 -1.26 -9.15 -1.96
N MET A 61 -1.07 -7.86 -1.65
CA MET A 61 -1.50 -6.77 -2.52
C MET A 61 -0.72 -6.80 -3.85
N ASN A 62 -1.36 -6.43 -4.96
CA ASN A 62 -0.74 -6.30 -6.27
C ASN A 62 -1.05 -4.89 -6.82
N PRO A 63 -0.09 -4.17 -7.46
CA PRO A 63 -0.32 -2.85 -8.06
C PRO A 63 -1.55 -2.77 -8.98
N TRP A 64 -1.76 -3.78 -9.83
CA TRP A 64 -2.91 -3.86 -10.72
C TRP A 64 -4.21 -4.18 -9.97
N ARG A 65 -4.15 -5.00 -8.92
CA ARG A 65 -5.33 -5.28 -8.07
C ARG A 65 -5.74 -4.04 -7.26
N PHE A 66 -4.76 -3.28 -6.77
CA PHE A 66 -5.00 -2.01 -6.10
C PHE A 66 -5.62 -0.99 -7.05
N ALA A 67 -5.07 -0.83 -8.26
CA ALA A 67 -5.67 0.02 -9.29
C ALA A 67 -7.09 -0.42 -9.65
N ALA A 68 -7.32 -1.73 -9.87
CA ALA A 68 -8.65 -2.27 -10.15
C ALA A 68 -9.65 -2.03 -9.01
N GLN A 69 -9.20 -2.09 -7.74
CA GLN A 69 -10.04 -1.74 -6.60
C GLN A 69 -10.42 -0.26 -6.61
N LEU A 70 -9.52 0.64 -7.00
CA LEU A 70 -9.79 2.08 -7.06
C LEU A 70 -10.87 2.45 -8.10
N PHE A 71 -10.93 1.72 -9.21
CA PHE A 71 -11.91 1.91 -10.28
C PHE A 71 -13.14 1.00 -10.17
N GLY A 72 -13.18 0.12 -9.17
CA GLY A 72 -14.31 -0.79 -8.94
C GLY A 72 -15.50 -0.07 -8.31
N LYS A 73 -16.73 -0.47 -8.67
CA LYS A 73 -17.97 0.08 -8.07
C LYS A 73 -18.05 -0.14 -6.55
N ASP A 74 -17.36 -1.16 -6.04
CA ASP A 74 -17.34 -1.52 -4.62
C ASP A 74 -16.13 -0.95 -3.86
N ALA A 75 -15.36 -0.05 -4.48
CA ALA A 75 -14.15 0.54 -3.89
C ALA A 75 -14.40 1.14 -2.50
N MET A 76 -15.54 1.81 -2.31
CA MET A 76 -15.91 2.44 -1.05
C MET A 76 -16.53 1.49 -0.03
N GLN A 77 -17.03 0.32 -0.46
CA GLN A 77 -17.74 -0.62 0.42
C GLN A 77 -16.84 -1.72 0.99
N LYS A 78 -15.68 -1.97 0.39
CA LYS A 78 -14.74 -2.96 0.90
C LYS A 78 -14.01 -2.45 2.13
N LYS A 79 -14.27 -3.09 3.28
CA LYS A 79 -13.48 -2.90 4.50
C LYS A 79 -12.02 -3.25 4.19
N VAL A 80 -11.13 -2.27 4.33
CA VAL A 80 -9.68 -2.47 4.16
C VAL A 80 -9.20 -3.54 5.15
N PRO A 81 -8.57 -4.64 4.69
CA PRO A 81 -8.00 -5.67 5.55
C PRO A 81 -7.05 -5.08 6.59
N GLU A 82 -7.07 -5.62 7.81
CA GLU A 82 -6.23 -5.12 8.89
C GLU A 82 -4.73 -5.20 8.57
N VAL A 83 -4.31 -6.26 7.86
CA VAL A 83 -2.93 -6.43 7.38
C VAL A 83 -2.50 -5.28 6.46
N GLU A 84 -3.40 -4.78 5.61
CA GLU A 84 -3.08 -3.64 4.72
C GLU A 84 -2.94 -2.34 5.52
N ARG A 85 -3.78 -2.16 6.54
CA ARG A 85 -3.73 -0.98 7.42
C ARG A 85 -2.45 -0.95 8.25
N GLU A 86 -2.04 -2.10 8.77
CA GLU A 86 -0.77 -2.26 9.49
C GLU A 86 0.43 -2.03 8.57
N ALA A 87 0.43 -2.63 7.37
CA ALA A 87 1.48 -2.41 6.38
C ALA A 87 1.57 -0.94 5.97
N TYR A 88 0.42 -0.27 5.81
CA TYR A 88 0.36 1.17 5.54
C TYR A 88 0.93 1.99 6.69
N TRP A 89 0.64 1.61 7.94
CA TRP A 89 1.22 2.25 9.11
C TRP A 89 2.74 2.14 9.13
N VAL A 90 3.28 0.93 8.91
CA VAL A 90 4.73 0.69 8.87
C VAL A 90 5.39 1.50 7.75
N ALA A 91 4.80 1.47 6.54
CA ALA A 91 5.28 2.27 5.41
C ALA A 91 5.29 3.76 5.73
N ARG A 92 4.21 4.27 6.33
CA ARG A 92 4.05 5.68 6.71
C ARG A 92 5.07 6.08 7.77
N ARG A 93 5.29 5.24 8.79
CA ARG A 93 6.25 5.51 9.86
C ARG A 93 7.69 5.51 9.32
N HIS A 94 8.02 4.62 8.40
CA HIS A 94 9.31 4.62 7.69
C HIS A 94 9.53 5.92 6.91
N LEU A 95 8.52 6.37 6.15
CA LEU A 95 8.60 7.62 5.38
C LEU A 95 8.66 8.87 6.25
N TRP A 96 8.03 8.86 7.42
CA TRP A 96 8.09 9.99 8.37
C TRP A 96 9.49 10.22 8.94
N ARG A 97 10.35 9.19 8.95
CA ARG A 97 11.75 9.31 9.37
C ARG A 97 12.66 9.85 8.26
N GLN A 98 12.15 9.98 7.04
CA GLN A 98 12.88 10.49 5.88
C GLN A 98 12.59 11.99 5.67
N PRO A 99 13.47 12.72 4.97
CA PRO A 99 13.21 14.10 4.59
C PRO A 99 11.87 14.20 3.85
N ARG A 100 11.01 15.14 4.27
CA ARG A 100 9.70 15.33 3.63
C ARG A 100 9.91 15.93 2.25
N HIS A 101 9.69 15.09 1.24
CA HIS A 101 9.55 15.52 -0.14
C HIS A 101 8.07 15.85 -0.42
N GLY A 102 7.78 16.50 -1.55
CA GLY A 102 6.43 16.99 -1.88
C GLY A 102 5.31 15.95 -1.73
N MET A 103 4.09 16.43 -1.46
CA MET A 103 2.92 15.61 -1.08
C MET A 103 2.65 14.43 -2.04
N LEU A 104 2.78 14.66 -3.35
CA LEU A 104 2.58 13.61 -4.38
C LEU A 104 3.62 12.49 -4.27
N ARG A 105 4.90 12.84 -4.13
CA ARG A 105 5.97 11.86 -3.93
C ARG A 105 5.73 11.08 -2.64
N TRP A 106 5.30 11.75 -1.58
CA TRP A 106 5.02 11.12 -0.30
C TRP A 106 3.88 10.08 -0.40
N GLN A 107 2.77 10.41 -1.07
CA GLN A 107 1.67 9.48 -1.29
C GLN A 107 2.09 8.30 -2.18
N LEU A 108 2.74 8.57 -3.33
CA LEU A 108 3.22 7.53 -4.24
C LEU A 108 4.19 6.57 -3.56
N SER A 109 5.15 7.11 -2.81
CA SER A 109 6.12 6.32 -2.03
C SER A 109 5.41 5.50 -0.95
N GLY A 110 4.42 6.08 -0.27
CA GLY A 110 3.64 5.40 0.78
C GLY A 110 2.86 4.22 0.24
N THR A 111 2.12 4.39 -0.85
CA THR A 111 1.36 3.31 -1.49
C THR A 111 2.30 2.24 -2.05
N ALA A 112 3.37 2.64 -2.73
CA ALA A 112 4.34 1.70 -3.30
C ALA A 112 5.02 0.86 -2.21
N LEU A 113 5.42 1.50 -1.09
CA LEU A 113 6.04 0.81 0.03
C LEU A 113 5.05 -0.12 0.75
N THR A 114 3.78 0.28 0.88
CA THR A 114 2.72 -0.58 1.42
C THR A 114 2.56 -1.85 0.56
N ILE A 115 2.45 -1.70 -0.76
CA ILE A 115 2.36 -2.84 -1.68
C ILE A 115 3.61 -3.72 -1.57
N TRP A 116 4.80 -3.13 -1.52
CA TRP A 116 6.04 -3.89 -1.38
C TRP A 116 6.09 -4.70 -0.08
N ILE A 117 5.73 -4.09 1.06
CA ILE A 117 5.67 -4.76 2.37
C ILE A 117 4.71 -5.95 2.30
N THR A 118 3.48 -5.75 1.83
CA THR A 118 2.48 -6.83 1.75
C THR A 118 2.85 -7.98 0.82
N ARG A 119 3.77 -7.76 -0.14
CA ARG A 119 4.26 -8.80 -1.05
C ARG A 119 5.48 -9.55 -0.52
N HIS A 120 6.35 -8.88 0.24
CA HIS A 120 7.63 -9.45 0.66
C HIS A 120 7.63 -9.91 2.11
N TRP A 121 6.72 -9.41 2.93
CA TRP A 121 6.62 -9.76 4.34
C TRP A 121 5.43 -10.68 4.57
N SER A 122 5.58 -11.61 5.52
CA SER A 122 4.44 -12.38 6.00
C SER A 122 3.50 -11.46 6.79
N ALA A 123 2.20 -11.82 6.83
CA ALA A 123 1.23 -11.06 7.62
C ALA A 123 1.72 -10.92 9.08
N ALA A 124 2.24 -12.00 9.65
CA ALA A 124 2.81 -12.02 11.00
C ALA A 124 3.97 -11.03 11.20
N GLN A 125 4.92 -10.96 10.25
CA GLN A 125 5.99 -9.94 10.28
C GLN A 125 5.44 -8.51 10.23
N ILE A 126 4.37 -8.29 9.47
CA ILE A 126 3.69 -6.99 9.40
C ILE A 126 3.07 -6.64 10.76
N ALA A 127 2.39 -7.59 11.43
CA ALA A 127 1.84 -7.38 12.76
C ALA A 127 2.90 -7.04 13.79
N ASP A 128 3.95 -7.86 13.87
CA ASP A 128 4.98 -7.72 14.88
C ASP A 128 5.72 -6.38 14.69
N THR A 129 5.95 -5.99 13.43
CA THR A 129 6.56 -4.69 13.10
C THR A 129 5.61 -3.53 13.41
N ALA A 130 4.32 -3.62 13.05
CA ALA A 130 3.34 -2.59 13.34
C ALA A 130 3.15 -2.40 14.86
N LYS A 131 3.13 -3.49 15.62
CA LYS A 131 3.09 -3.47 17.09
C LYS A 131 4.33 -2.80 17.69
N LYS A 132 5.52 -3.09 17.15
CA LYS A 132 6.78 -2.42 17.54
C LYS A 132 6.77 -0.92 17.24
N GLU A 133 6.02 -0.50 16.22
CA GLU A 133 5.88 0.91 15.82
C GLU A 133 4.63 1.60 16.40
N ASP A 134 4.17 1.14 17.57
CA ASP A 134 3.07 1.74 18.35
C ASP A 134 1.73 1.82 17.60
N PHE A 135 1.50 0.98 16.60
CA PHE A 135 0.26 0.95 15.82
C PHE A 135 -0.97 0.85 16.72
N CYS A 136 -0.93 0.00 17.74
CA CYS A 136 -2.06 -0.20 18.64
C CYS A 136 -2.37 1.00 19.52
N GLN A 137 -1.38 1.81 19.88
CA GLN A 137 -1.62 3.06 20.63
C GLN A 137 -2.21 4.14 19.73
N ALA A 138 -1.74 4.22 18.48
CA ALA A 138 -2.28 5.16 17.51
C ALA A 138 -3.71 4.81 17.08
N TRP A 139 -4.05 3.53 17.07
CA TRP A 139 -5.37 3.03 16.65
C TRP A 139 -6.37 2.86 17.80
N SER A 140 -5.90 2.71 19.05
CA SER A 140 -6.76 2.65 20.24
C SER A 140 -7.17 4.02 20.76
N ARG A 141 -6.43 5.09 20.42
CA ARG A 141 -6.89 6.45 20.69
C ARG A 141 -8.17 6.70 19.88
N PRO A 142 -9.32 6.97 20.53
CA PRO A 142 -10.46 7.50 19.80
C PRO A 142 -9.97 8.71 19.01
N ARG A 143 -10.33 8.80 17.72
CA ARG A 143 -10.21 10.09 17.04
C ARG A 143 -11.15 11.04 17.78
N GLY A 144 -10.61 11.77 18.76
CA GLY A 144 -11.34 12.80 19.47
C GLY A 144 -11.86 13.83 18.45
N PRO A 145 -12.99 14.48 18.73
CA PRO A 145 -13.53 15.55 17.90
C PRO A 145 -12.61 16.77 18.02
N GLY A 146 -11.54 16.82 17.22
CA GLY A 146 -10.51 17.85 17.37
C GLY A 146 -9.44 17.80 16.27
N GLY A 147 -9.82 17.51 15.03
CA GLY A 147 -8.93 17.74 13.89
C GLY A 147 -8.72 19.25 13.66
N PRO A 148 -7.51 19.69 13.28
CA PRO A 148 -7.20 21.11 13.08
C PRO A 148 -8.01 21.67 11.88
N ARG A 149 -8.51 22.90 12.05
CA ARG A 149 -8.94 23.75 10.93
C ARG A 149 -7.73 24.16 10.10
#